data_AF-A0A522IXG2-F1
#
_entry.id   AF-A0A522IXG2-F1
#
_cell.length_a   1.000
_cell.length_b   1.000
_cell.length_c   1.000
_cell.angle_alpha   90.00
_cell.angle_beta   90.00
_cell.angle_gamma   90.00
#
_symmetry.space_group_name_H-M   'P 1'
#
loop_
_entity.id
_entity.type
_entity.pdbx_description
1 polymer ?
#
loop_
_entity_poly.entity_id
_entity_poly.type
_entity_poly.pdbx_seq_one_letter_code
_entity_poly.pdbx_strand_id
1 'polypeptide(L)'
;MAIPPYLGRLGCTATSRRLLAHGLVDADGQRRQLARVIRTVVGQIRRPRRAGGKVARTLSGGLRGSFADGHVHWNVSPYYTRVDNDILTIFTGGSLQGYFANVPRTLRKGVDLGIGGGLGGLEWQANYSVIDATYGTPFVELAADNSSADRDGAIHVVPGDRLPGVPRNVFTLSVEYRLTAQWSLGGNLRALSSQYATGDDNNQDRHGPVPGHAVVNLDLHYRASRSLTLFVEVDNVFDHRYFISGQLSDNVFDSPNRLIDTTGPGTSTLFVVPGAPRGWFVGLRYDFGKEKS
;
A
#
# COMPACT_ATOMS: atom_id res chain seq x y z
N MET A 1 -36.53 -40.17 -40.05
CA MET A 1 -36.21 -40.39 -41.48
C MET A 1 -36.46 -39.09 -42.22
N ALA A 2 -35.59 -38.72 -43.17
CA ALA A 2 -35.66 -37.53 -44.04
C ALA A 2 -35.50 -36.12 -43.42
N ILE A 3 -34.76 -35.28 -44.16
CA ILE A 3 -34.38 -33.84 -44.04
C ILE A 3 -33.97 -33.43 -45.49
N PRO A 4 -34.04 -32.17 -46.01
CA PRO A 4 -34.63 -30.91 -45.53
C PRO A 4 -35.95 -30.59 -46.35
N PRO A 5 -36.17 -29.60 -47.28
CA PRO A 5 -35.53 -28.29 -47.58
C PRO A 5 -36.41 -27.06 -48.00
N TYR A 6 -35.75 -25.90 -47.97
CA TYR A 6 -35.87 -24.67 -48.80
C TYR A 6 -37.14 -23.77 -48.91
N LEU A 7 -37.01 -22.59 -48.27
CA LEU A 7 -37.41 -21.20 -48.62
C LEU A 7 -38.70 -20.89 -49.44
N GLY A 8 -39.52 -20.01 -48.86
CA GLY A 8 -40.38 -19.04 -49.55
C GLY A 8 -40.27 -17.64 -48.90
N ARG A 9 -40.51 -16.55 -49.64
CA ARG A 9 -40.22 -15.15 -49.20
C ARG A 9 -41.49 -14.32 -48.96
N LEU A 10 -41.40 -13.42 -47.98
CA LEU A 10 -42.14 -12.15 -47.83
C LEU A 10 -43.69 -12.20 -47.77
N GLY A 11 -44.22 -11.98 -46.56
CA GLY A 11 -45.55 -11.39 -46.33
C GLY A 11 -45.41 -10.26 -45.31
N CYS A 12 -45.88 -9.06 -45.64
CA CYS A 12 -45.72 -7.88 -44.79
C CYS A 12 -47.04 -7.50 -44.10
N THR A 13 -47.11 -7.69 -42.78
CA THR A 13 -48.26 -7.27 -41.97
C THR A 13 -47.77 -6.73 -40.62
N ALA A 14 -48.11 -5.49 -40.30
CA ALA A 14 -47.57 -4.79 -39.14
C ALA A 14 -48.51 -4.85 -37.92
N THR A 15 -48.12 -5.60 -36.86
CA THR A 15 -48.65 -5.44 -35.49
C THR A 15 -47.62 -5.94 -34.46
N SER A 16 -46.79 -5.04 -33.89
CA SER A 16 -46.03 -5.27 -32.63
C SER A 16 -45.22 -4.04 -32.13
N ARG A 17 -45.62 -2.80 -32.44
CA ARG A 17 -44.96 -1.58 -31.92
C ARG A 17 -45.28 -1.34 -30.42
N ARG A 18 -44.65 -2.12 -29.52
CA ARG A 18 -44.39 -1.83 -28.07
C ARG A 18 -43.88 -3.10 -27.37
N LEU A 19 -42.55 -3.30 -27.29
CA LEU A 19 -41.82 -4.06 -26.23
C LEU A 19 -40.29 -4.20 -26.45
N LEU A 20 -39.65 -3.26 -27.15
CA LEU A 20 -38.18 -3.18 -27.29
C LEU A 20 -37.71 -1.74 -27.05
N ALA A 21 -37.72 -1.31 -25.78
CA ALA A 21 -37.38 0.07 -25.39
C ALA A 21 -36.72 0.20 -23.99
N HIS A 22 -36.25 -0.90 -23.39
CA HIS A 22 -35.39 -0.90 -22.20
C HIS A 22 -34.31 -1.97 -22.42
N GLY A 23 -33.03 -1.58 -22.34
CA GLY A 23 -31.89 -2.51 -22.56
C GLY A 23 -30.74 -1.99 -23.42
N LEU A 24 -30.90 -0.84 -24.11
CA LEU A 24 -29.76 -0.12 -24.68
C LEU A 24 -29.22 0.87 -23.64
N VAL A 25 -28.18 0.44 -22.91
CA VAL A 25 -27.33 1.36 -22.13
C VAL A 25 -26.72 2.37 -23.11
N ASP A 26 -26.78 3.65 -22.78
CA ASP A 26 -26.33 4.72 -23.66
C ASP A 26 -24.80 4.77 -23.76
N ALA A 27 -24.27 3.92 -24.64
CA ALA A 27 -22.85 3.88 -25.00
C ALA A 27 -22.37 5.22 -25.60
N ASP A 28 -23.28 6.05 -26.12
CA ASP A 28 -22.95 7.37 -26.65
C ASP A 28 -22.86 8.40 -25.52
N GLY A 29 -23.73 8.32 -24.51
CA GLY A 29 -23.63 9.00 -23.23
C GLY A 29 -22.32 8.67 -22.50
N GLN A 30 -21.99 7.39 -22.35
CA GLN A 30 -20.70 6.91 -21.81
C GLN A 30 -19.52 7.46 -22.61
N ARG A 31 -19.53 7.40 -23.95
CA ARG A 31 -18.49 8.00 -24.81
C ARG A 31 -18.38 9.51 -24.65
N ARG A 32 -19.50 10.22 -24.49
CA ARG A 32 -19.55 11.68 -24.27
C ARG A 32 -19.07 12.06 -22.87
N GLN A 33 -19.29 11.21 -21.87
CA GLN A 33 -18.80 11.38 -20.49
C GLN A 33 -17.29 11.12 -20.42
N LEU A 34 -16.81 10.00 -20.97
CA LEU A 34 -15.37 9.74 -21.20
C LEU A 34 -14.72 10.88 -21.97
N ALA A 35 -15.29 11.34 -23.08
CA ALA A 35 -14.76 12.46 -23.85
C ALA A 35 -14.78 13.81 -23.11
N ARG A 36 -15.64 13.97 -22.08
CA ARG A 36 -15.66 15.16 -21.21
C ARG A 36 -14.60 15.05 -20.12
N VAL A 37 -14.49 13.91 -19.43
CA VAL A 37 -13.46 13.65 -18.42
C VAL A 37 -12.06 13.69 -19.06
N ILE A 38 -11.87 13.01 -20.20
CA ILE A 38 -10.67 13.13 -21.03
C ILE A 38 -10.44 14.59 -21.43
N ARG A 39 -11.45 15.39 -21.77
CA ARG A 39 -11.25 16.83 -22.06
C ARG A 39 -10.85 17.66 -20.83
N THR A 40 -11.23 17.26 -19.63
CA THR A 40 -10.78 17.89 -18.37
C THR A 40 -9.35 17.47 -18.02
N VAL A 41 -9.04 16.17 -18.05
CA VAL A 41 -7.70 15.62 -17.77
C VAL A 41 -6.70 16.04 -18.85
N VAL A 42 -7.02 15.91 -20.13
CA VAL A 42 -6.24 16.47 -21.25
C VAL A 42 -6.30 18.00 -21.27
N GLY A 43 -7.29 18.62 -20.60
CA GLY A 43 -7.32 20.06 -20.32
C GLY A 43 -6.18 20.50 -19.40
N GLN A 44 -5.90 19.73 -18.34
CA GLN A 44 -4.71 19.90 -17.49
C GLN A 44 -3.42 19.69 -18.30
N ILE A 45 -3.37 18.63 -19.14
CA ILE A 45 -2.20 18.32 -20.00
C ILE A 45 -1.98 19.39 -21.09
N ARG A 46 -3.04 20.10 -21.54
CA ARG A 46 -2.98 21.06 -22.67
C ARG A 46 -2.15 22.32 -22.43
N ARG A 47 -1.57 22.51 -21.24
CA ARG A 47 -0.37 23.35 -21.07
C ARG A 47 0.85 22.47 -20.80
N PRO A 48 1.51 21.92 -21.85
CA PRO A 48 2.80 21.28 -21.71
C PRO A 48 3.88 22.33 -21.43
N ARG A 49 3.91 22.85 -20.19
CA ARG A 49 5.20 23.07 -19.53
C ARG A 49 5.92 21.74 -19.63
N ARG A 50 7.12 21.73 -20.23
CA ARG A 50 7.92 20.52 -20.45
C ARG A 50 7.83 19.62 -19.21
N ALA A 51 7.49 18.34 -19.40
CA ALA A 51 7.44 17.38 -18.32
C ALA A 51 8.88 17.11 -17.83
N GLY A 52 9.39 18.02 -17.00
CA GLY A 52 10.68 17.88 -16.35
C GLY A 52 10.62 16.67 -15.44
N GLY A 53 11.68 15.86 -15.45
CA GLY A 53 11.77 14.68 -14.59
C GLY A 53 11.51 15.03 -13.12
N LYS A 54 10.99 14.07 -12.37
CA LYS A 54 10.71 14.14 -10.92
C LYS A 54 11.88 14.78 -10.18
N VAL A 55 11.65 15.95 -9.55
CA VAL A 55 12.68 16.68 -8.79
C VAL A 55 12.39 16.56 -7.30
N ALA A 56 13.14 15.71 -6.61
CA ALA A 56 13.18 15.71 -5.15
C ALA A 56 14.15 16.80 -4.64
N ARG A 57 13.76 17.49 -3.56
CA ARG A 57 14.60 18.42 -2.80
C ARG A 57 14.42 18.14 -1.32
N THR A 58 15.49 17.74 -0.67
CA THR A 58 15.49 17.39 0.76
C THR A 58 16.36 18.37 1.54
N LEU A 59 15.80 18.91 2.61
CA LEU A 59 16.53 19.53 3.70
C LEU A 59 16.44 18.58 4.89
N SER A 60 17.58 18.13 5.40
CA SER A 60 17.67 17.30 6.59
C SER A 60 18.70 17.87 7.55
N GLY A 61 18.47 17.66 8.84
CA GLY A 61 19.44 17.89 9.90
C GLY A 61 19.55 16.65 10.77
N GLY A 62 20.48 16.66 11.72
CA GLY A 62 20.61 15.57 12.67
C GLY A 62 21.45 15.94 13.88
N LEU A 63 21.02 15.45 15.04
CA LEU A 63 21.84 15.37 16.25
C LEU A 63 22.06 13.90 16.58
N ARG A 64 23.24 13.58 17.11
CA ARG A 64 23.55 12.26 17.67
C ARG A 64 24.52 12.41 18.83
N GLY A 65 24.51 11.43 19.72
CA GLY A 65 25.46 11.37 20.83
C GLY A 65 25.43 10.03 21.53
N SER A 66 26.14 9.96 22.64
CA SER A 66 26.09 8.84 23.57
C SER A 66 26.15 9.34 25.01
N PHE A 67 25.77 8.48 25.94
CA PHE A 67 25.88 8.68 27.38
C PHE A 67 26.20 7.34 28.06
N ALA A 68 26.39 7.36 29.39
CA ALA A 68 26.92 6.22 30.15
C ALA A 68 28.21 5.67 29.51
N ASP A 69 29.22 6.53 29.38
CA ASP A 69 30.56 6.23 28.85
C ASP A 69 30.59 5.58 27.44
N GLY A 70 29.50 5.73 26.68
CA GLY A 70 29.35 5.17 25.34
C GLY A 70 28.43 3.95 25.26
N HIS A 71 27.97 3.41 26.40
CA HIS A 71 27.10 2.23 26.46
C HIS A 71 25.68 2.46 25.92
N VAL A 72 25.22 3.72 25.81
CA VAL A 72 23.94 4.07 25.17
C VAL A 72 24.18 5.17 24.14
N HIS A 73 23.75 4.94 22.90
CA HIS A 73 23.79 5.88 21.79
C HIS A 73 22.39 6.35 21.41
N TRP A 74 22.28 7.55 20.84
CA TRP A 74 21.03 8.13 20.38
C TRP A 74 21.22 9.01 19.14
N ASN A 75 20.15 9.15 18.35
CA ASN A 75 20.07 10.07 17.22
C ASN A 75 18.66 10.67 17.06
N VAL A 76 18.61 11.89 16.53
CA VAL A 76 17.38 12.62 16.19
C VAL A 76 17.59 13.28 14.82
N SER A 77 16.82 12.87 13.82
CA SER A 77 17.01 13.23 12.42
C SER A 77 15.73 13.86 11.82
N PRO A 78 15.51 15.18 11.98
CA PRO A 78 14.42 15.89 11.32
C PRO A 78 14.68 16.08 9.83
N TYR A 79 13.65 15.89 9.00
CA TYR A 79 13.72 16.10 7.55
C TYR A 79 12.47 16.76 6.96
N TYR A 80 12.69 17.45 5.85
CA TYR A 80 11.67 17.97 4.95
C TYR A 80 12.08 17.66 3.51
N THR A 81 11.30 16.82 2.84
CA THR A 81 11.44 16.53 1.41
C THR A 81 10.23 17.06 0.66
N ARG A 82 10.49 17.87 -0.36
CA ARG A 82 9.50 18.27 -1.38
C ARG A 82 9.85 17.56 -2.68
N VAL A 83 8.86 16.92 -3.30
CA VAL A 83 8.99 16.37 -4.65
C VAL A 83 8.09 17.19 -5.57
N ASP A 84 8.65 17.84 -6.59
CA ASP A 84 7.88 18.46 -7.66
C ASP A 84 7.83 17.51 -8.87
N ASN A 85 6.72 17.53 -9.62
CA ASN A 85 6.41 16.60 -10.71
C ASN A 85 6.48 15.11 -10.30
N ASP A 86 5.99 14.77 -9.10
CA ASP A 86 6.06 13.42 -8.56
C ASP A 86 5.25 12.46 -9.45
N ILE A 87 5.90 11.42 -9.98
CA ILE A 87 5.24 10.45 -10.87
C ILE A 87 4.56 9.41 -10.00
N LEU A 88 3.23 9.51 -9.90
CA LEU A 88 2.38 8.54 -9.21
C LEU A 88 1.53 7.77 -10.24
N THR A 89 1.17 6.53 -9.90
CA THR A 89 0.17 5.76 -10.64
C THR A 89 -1.20 6.21 -10.17
N ILE A 90 -1.91 7.00 -10.97
CA ILE A 90 -3.34 7.25 -10.74
C ILE A 90 -4.09 6.07 -11.34
N PHE A 91 -4.75 5.30 -10.49
CA PHE A 91 -5.65 4.24 -10.93
C PHE A 91 -6.96 4.85 -11.42
N THR A 92 -7.58 4.22 -12.41
CA THR A 92 -8.96 4.51 -12.81
C THR A 92 -9.82 3.36 -12.30
N GLY A 93 -10.68 3.62 -11.31
CA GLY A 93 -11.50 2.61 -10.63
C GLY A 93 -12.24 1.69 -11.60
N GLY A 94 -12.40 0.42 -11.21
CA GLY A 94 -12.94 -0.64 -12.07
C GLY A 94 -11.91 -1.53 -12.79
N SER A 95 -10.59 -1.38 -12.57
CA SER A 95 -9.56 -2.36 -13.03
C SER A 95 -8.12 -2.00 -12.62
N LEU A 96 -7.16 -2.88 -12.97
CA LEU A 96 -5.71 -2.60 -12.99
C LEU A 96 -5.27 -1.50 -13.99
N GLN A 97 -6.20 -0.79 -14.65
CA GLN A 97 -5.87 0.33 -15.51
C GLN A 97 -5.50 1.54 -14.65
N GLY A 98 -4.27 2.01 -14.82
CA GLY A 98 -3.79 3.25 -14.22
C GLY A 98 -2.88 3.97 -15.20
N TYR A 99 -2.78 5.29 -15.06
CA TYR A 99 -1.87 6.12 -15.84
C TYR A 99 -0.87 6.82 -14.92
N PHE A 100 0.36 6.95 -15.40
CA PHE A 100 1.37 7.74 -14.71
C PHE A 100 1.06 9.22 -14.86
N ALA A 101 0.79 9.89 -13.74
CA ALA A 101 0.56 11.31 -13.67
C ALA A 101 1.70 12.01 -12.92
N ASN A 102 2.15 13.15 -13.43
CA ASN A 102 2.98 14.07 -12.64
C ASN A 102 2.07 14.84 -11.68
N VAL A 103 1.88 14.31 -10.47
CA VAL A 103 1.27 15.09 -9.37
C VAL A 103 2.18 16.30 -9.10
N PRO A 104 1.69 17.54 -9.19
CA PRO A 104 2.57 18.70 -9.28
C PRO A 104 3.49 18.86 -8.06
N ARG A 105 3.02 18.47 -6.86
CA ARG A 105 3.85 18.38 -5.66
C ARG A 105 3.37 17.34 -4.65
N THR A 106 4.31 16.59 -4.07
CA THR A 106 4.14 15.89 -2.79
C THR A 106 5.14 16.42 -1.76
N LEU A 107 4.79 16.32 -0.48
CA LEU A 107 5.55 16.78 0.67
C LEU A 107 5.73 15.61 1.65
N ARG A 108 6.92 15.50 2.26
CA ARG A 108 7.23 14.52 3.31
C ARG A 108 8.06 15.22 4.38
N LYS A 109 7.44 15.56 5.51
CA LYS A 109 8.13 16.13 6.68
C LYS A 109 8.08 15.11 7.81
N GLY A 110 9.16 14.95 8.57
CA GLY A 110 9.21 13.94 9.60
C GLY A 110 10.41 14.07 10.52
N VAL A 111 10.44 13.20 11.53
CA VAL A 111 11.56 13.03 12.46
C VAL A 111 11.76 11.55 12.69
N ASP A 112 12.98 11.08 12.45
CA ASP A 112 13.42 9.75 12.86
C ASP A 112 14.20 9.86 14.18
N LEU A 113 13.77 9.09 15.18
CA LEU A 113 14.42 8.95 16.48
C LEU A 113 15.04 7.56 16.56
N GLY A 114 16.26 7.46 17.05
CA GLY A 114 16.91 6.19 17.38
C GLY A 114 17.57 6.26 18.75
N ILE A 115 17.47 5.19 19.52
CA ILE A 115 18.18 5.01 20.79
C ILE A 115 18.46 3.52 21.01
N GLY A 116 19.66 3.19 21.46
CA GLY A 116 20.05 1.81 21.72
C GLY A 116 21.32 1.74 22.56
N GLY A 117 21.75 0.53 22.90
CA GLY A 117 22.92 0.35 23.74
C GLY A 117 23.22 -1.10 24.10
N GLY A 118 24.30 -1.27 24.86
CA GLY A 118 24.77 -2.57 25.32
C GLY A 118 25.17 -2.55 26.80
N LEU A 119 24.59 -3.46 27.59
CA LEU A 119 24.89 -3.62 29.02
C LEU A 119 25.07 -5.10 29.38
N GLY A 120 26.33 -5.50 29.60
CA GLY A 120 26.69 -6.88 29.96
C GLY A 120 26.37 -7.88 28.85
N GLY A 121 25.29 -8.64 29.02
CA GLY A 121 24.78 -9.60 28.02
C GLY A 121 23.61 -9.08 27.19
N LEU A 122 23.10 -7.87 27.46
CA LEU A 122 21.97 -7.26 26.75
C LEU A 122 22.47 -6.30 25.67
N GLU A 123 21.96 -6.43 24.45
CA GLU A 123 22.14 -5.48 23.35
C GLU A 123 20.75 -5.11 22.80
N TRP A 124 20.47 -3.83 22.56
CA TRP A 124 19.12 -3.38 22.14
C TRP A 124 19.14 -2.10 21.29
N GLN A 125 18.13 -1.94 20.45
CA GLN A 125 17.87 -0.74 19.64
C GLN A 125 16.37 -0.51 19.50
N ALA A 126 15.90 0.69 19.85
CA ALA A 126 14.57 1.19 19.57
C ALA A 126 14.63 2.34 18.55
N ASN A 127 13.71 2.35 17.59
CA ASN A 127 13.58 3.41 16.59
C ASN A 127 12.12 3.85 16.49
N TYR A 128 11.90 5.16 16.29
CA TYR A 128 10.59 5.74 16.08
C TYR A 128 10.64 6.78 14.96
N SER A 129 9.96 6.50 13.86
CA SER A 129 9.77 7.41 12.74
C SER A 129 8.36 7.97 12.77
N VAL A 130 8.22 9.30 12.82
CA VAL A 130 6.96 9.99 12.56
C VAL A 130 7.08 10.80 11.27
N ILE A 131 6.18 10.53 10.32
CA ILE A 131 6.13 11.17 9.00
C ILE A 131 4.74 11.71 8.72
N ASP A 132 4.68 12.93 8.22
CA ASP A 132 3.48 13.52 7.62
C ASP A 132 3.78 13.71 6.12
N ALA A 133 3.26 12.75 5.33
CA ALA A 133 3.45 12.64 3.90
C ALA A 133 2.16 13.06 3.18
N THR A 134 2.15 14.23 2.55
CA THR A 134 0.92 14.85 2.03
C THR A 134 1.03 15.36 0.60
N TYR A 135 -0.12 15.50 -0.03
CA TYR A 135 -0.28 16.19 -1.30
C TYR A 135 -0.06 17.69 -1.12
N GLY A 136 0.76 18.28 -1.99
CA GLY A 136 1.21 19.69 -1.92
C GLY A 136 0.51 20.62 -2.93
N THR A 137 -0.44 20.09 -3.70
CA THR A 137 -1.25 20.76 -4.73
C THR A 137 -2.54 19.97 -4.94
N PRO A 138 -3.69 20.62 -5.19
CA PRO A 138 -4.93 19.91 -5.45
C PRO A 138 -4.92 19.26 -6.83
N PHE A 139 -5.66 18.16 -6.98
CA PHE A 139 -5.97 17.54 -8.26
C PHE A 139 -7.29 16.74 -8.20
N VAL A 140 -7.67 16.13 -9.31
CA VAL A 140 -8.88 15.30 -9.44
C VAL A 140 -8.48 13.99 -10.10
N GLU A 141 -8.94 12.88 -9.54
CA GLU A 141 -8.70 11.52 -10.06
C GLU A 141 -9.99 10.69 -10.07
N LEU A 142 -9.95 9.55 -10.77
CA LEU A 142 -11.12 8.67 -10.99
C LEU A 142 -11.11 7.48 -10.04
N ALA A 143 -11.45 7.71 -8.78
CA ALA A 143 -11.64 6.67 -7.77
C ALA A 143 -13.14 6.37 -7.57
N ALA A 144 -13.79 5.78 -8.58
CA ALA A 144 -15.24 5.49 -8.53
C ALA A 144 -15.66 4.57 -7.37
N ASP A 145 -14.72 3.76 -6.86
CA ASP A 145 -14.89 2.87 -5.71
C ASP A 145 -14.72 3.55 -4.34
N ASN A 146 -14.37 4.84 -4.32
CA ASN A 146 -14.34 5.64 -3.11
C ASN A 146 -15.74 6.17 -2.81
N SER A 147 -16.26 5.92 -1.60
CA SER A 147 -17.62 6.32 -1.19
C SER A 147 -17.81 7.83 -0.95
N SER A 148 -16.77 8.64 -1.19
CA SER A 148 -16.83 10.11 -1.29
C SER A 148 -16.78 10.63 -2.75
N ALA A 149 -16.69 9.75 -3.75
CA ALA A 149 -16.64 10.12 -5.16
C ALA A 149 -17.93 10.81 -5.65
N ASP A 150 -17.77 11.70 -6.63
CA ASP A 150 -18.86 12.44 -7.23
C ASP A 150 -19.65 11.60 -8.27
N ARG A 151 -20.70 12.20 -8.83
CA ARG A 151 -21.55 11.60 -9.88
C ARG A 151 -20.85 11.32 -11.23
N ASP A 152 -19.59 11.74 -11.43
CA ASP A 152 -18.73 11.34 -12.56
C ASP A 152 -17.67 10.30 -12.15
N GLY A 153 -17.71 9.79 -10.91
CA GLY A 153 -16.77 8.80 -10.38
C GLY A 153 -15.43 9.40 -9.94
N ALA A 154 -15.39 10.71 -9.65
CA ALA A 154 -14.16 11.43 -9.35
C ALA A 154 -14.05 11.85 -7.88
N ILE A 155 -12.83 11.83 -7.33
CA ILE A 155 -12.52 12.41 -6.02
C ILE A 155 -11.67 13.68 -6.16
N HIS A 156 -11.82 14.58 -5.19
CA HIS A 156 -11.10 15.85 -5.11
C HIS A 156 -10.02 15.79 -4.03
N VAL A 157 -8.77 15.65 -4.45
CA VAL A 157 -7.60 15.67 -3.55
C VAL A 157 -7.17 17.12 -3.32
N VAL A 158 -6.94 17.51 -2.07
CA VAL A 158 -6.58 18.86 -1.64
C VAL A 158 -5.23 18.92 -0.92
N PRO A 159 -4.57 20.11 -0.84
CA PRO A 159 -3.29 20.23 -0.15
C PRO A 159 -3.43 19.94 1.35
N GLY A 160 -2.76 18.88 1.82
CA GLY A 160 -2.87 18.39 3.20
C GLY A 160 -3.36 16.95 3.30
N ASP A 161 -4.02 16.42 2.27
CA ASP A 161 -4.42 15.01 2.22
C ASP A 161 -3.16 14.13 2.21
N ARG A 162 -3.19 13.04 2.97
CA ARG A 162 -2.04 12.13 3.19
C ARG A 162 -1.96 11.10 2.07
N LEU A 163 -0.73 10.84 1.62
CA LEU A 163 -0.46 9.80 0.62
C LEU A 163 -0.84 8.41 1.16
N PRO A 164 -1.58 7.60 0.38
CA PRO A 164 -1.81 6.18 0.69
C PRO A 164 -0.52 5.37 0.85
N GLY A 165 -0.64 4.24 1.56
CA GLY A 165 0.48 3.32 1.80
C GLY A 165 1.61 3.89 2.66
N VAL A 166 1.42 5.05 3.31
CA VAL A 166 2.38 5.64 4.25
C VAL A 166 1.80 5.66 5.67
N PRO A 167 2.25 4.76 6.56
CA PRO A 167 1.93 4.84 7.99
C PRO A 167 2.51 6.13 8.57
N ARG A 168 1.70 6.90 9.31
CA ARG A 168 2.14 8.13 9.97
C ARG A 168 3.22 7.89 11.02
N ASN A 169 3.11 6.78 11.76
CA ASN A 169 4.06 6.41 12.81
C ASN A 169 4.54 4.97 12.58
N VAL A 170 5.85 4.76 12.67
CA VAL A 170 6.50 3.45 12.62
C VAL A 170 7.43 3.32 13.81
N PHE A 171 7.29 2.24 14.56
CA PHE A 171 8.16 1.87 15.67
C PHE A 171 8.83 0.53 15.41
N THR A 172 10.12 0.42 15.71
CA THR A 172 10.81 -0.86 15.80
C THR A 172 11.58 -0.97 17.10
N LEU A 173 11.63 -2.18 17.66
CA LEU A 173 12.46 -2.54 18.79
C LEU A 173 13.10 -3.90 18.52
N SER A 174 14.42 -3.93 18.56
CA SER A 174 15.23 -5.16 18.52
C SER A 174 15.97 -5.31 19.84
N VAL A 175 15.99 -6.51 20.39
CA VAL A 175 16.69 -6.87 21.63
C VAL A 175 17.36 -8.22 21.43
N GLU A 176 18.63 -8.36 21.77
CA GLU A 176 19.31 -9.64 21.96
C GLU A 176 19.79 -9.76 23.41
N TYR A 177 19.54 -10.90 24.05
CA TYR A 177 20.08 -11.21 25.38
C TYR A 177 20.90 -12.51 25.37
N ARG A 178 22.18 -12.38 25.73
CA ARG A 178 23.16 -13.46 25.84
C ARG A 178 22.99 -14.23 27.16
N LEU A 179 22.04 -15.15 27.16
CA LEU A 179 21.75 -16.08 28.26
C LEU A 179 23.01 -16.79 28.79
N THR A 180 23.91 -17.23 27.89
CA THR A 180 25.21 -17.82 28.23
C THR A 180 26.24 -17.56 27.12
N ALA A 181 27.49 -18.01 27.28
CA ALA A 181 28.50 -17.96 26.22
C ALA A 181 28.10 -18.74 24.93
N GLN A 182 27.16 -19.69 25.04
CA GLN A 182 26.67 -20.51 23.92
C GLN A 182 25.24 -20.18 23.48
N TRP A 183 24.45 -19.49 24.30
CA TRP A 183 23.03 -19.22 24.04
C TRP A 183 22.74 -17.71 24.03
N SER A 184 22.04 -17.24 23.00
CA SER A 184 21.35 -15.95 23.02
C SER A 184 19.90 -16.07 22.53
N LEU A 185 19.05 -15.20 23.07
CA LEU A 185 17.63 -15.08 22.76
C LEU A 185 17.40 -13.67 22.21
N GLY A 186 16.91 -13.56 20.98
CA GLY A 186 16.50 -12.31 20.37
C GLY A 186 14.98 -12.12 20.32
N GLY A 187 14.58 -10.87 20.17
CA GLY A 187 13.20 -10.47 20.02
C GLY A 187 13.07 -9.18 19.22
N ASN A 188 12.15 -9.19 18.26
CA ASN A 188 11.97 -8.12 17.29
C ASN A 188 10.49 -7.72 17.21
N LEU A 189 10.19 -6.46 17.53
CA LEU A 189 8.86 -5.86 17.45
C LEU A 189 8.85 -4.81 16.33
N ARG A 190 7.86 -4.90 15.43
CA ARG A 190 7.56 -3.89 14.41
C ARG A 190 6.10 -3.46 14.52
N ALA A 191 5.87 -2.17 14.77
CA ALA A 191 4.53 -1.60 14.94
C ALA A 191 4.30 -0.40 14.00
N LEU A 192 3.19 -0.42 13.26
CA LEU A 192 2.80 0.58 12.27
C LEU A 192 1.43 1.17 12.64
N SER A 193 1.28 2.49 12.52
CA SER A 193 -0.05 3.12 12.58
C SER A 193 -0.91 2.73 11.38
N SER A 194 -2.20 3.09 11.41
CA SER A 194 -3.03 3.05 10.21
C SER A 194 -2.49 3.97 9.10
N GLN A 195 -2.89 3.65 7.88
CA GLN A 195 -2.58 4.32 6.61
C GLN A 195 -3.81 4.29 5.71
N TYR A 196 -3.88 5.11 4.68
CA TYR A 196 -4.95 5.00 3.67
C TYR A 196 -4.60 3.99 2.59
N ALA A 197 -5.64 3.39 2.01
CA ALA A 197 -5.59 2.55 0.83
C ALA A 197 -5.43 3.39 -0.44
N THR A 198 -4.83 2.80 -1.48
CA THR A 198 -4.78 3.43 -2.82
C THR A 198 -6.20 3.64 -3.34
N GLY A 199 -6.52 4.83 -3.85
CA GLY A 199 -7.88 5.24 -4.20
C GLY A 199 -8.63 5.95 -3.07
N ASP A 200 -8.06 6.02 -1.86
CA ASP A 200 -8.48 6.94 -0.79
C ASP A 200 -7.50 8.13 -0.66
N ASP A 201 -7.06 8.61 -1.81
CA ASP A 201 -6.08 9.70 -1.94
C ASP A 201 -6.60 11.06 -1.46
N ASN A 202 -7.93 11.22 -1.32
CA ASN A 202 -8.58 12.36 -0.65
C ASN A 202 -8.92 12.10 0.83
N ASN A 203 -8.60 10.90 1.35
CA ASN A 203 -8.70 10.50 2.76
C ASN A 203 -10.13 10.54 3.35
N GLN A 204 -11.14 10.31 2.52
CA GLN A 204 -12.56 10.47 2.83
C GLN A 204 -13.40 9.21 2.63
N ASP A 205 -12.82 8.10 2.17
CA ASP A 205 -13.56 6.84 2.09
C ASP A 205 -13.86 6.26 3.49
N ARG A 206 -15.04 5.66 3.63
CA ARG A 206 -15.52 5.06 4.89
C ARG A 206 -14.83 3.73 5.24
N HIS A 207 -14.12 3.14 4.28
CA HIS A 207 -13.45 1.83 4.38
C HIS A 207 -11.98 1.85 3.94
N GLY A 208 -11.50 2.93 3.31
CA GLY A 208 -10.11 3.16 2.89
C GLY A 208 -9.03 3.14 3.97
N PRO A 209 -9.29 3.42 5.27
CA PRO A 209 -8.28 3.27 6.31
C PRO A 209 -7.87 1.81 6.56
N VAL A 210 -6.65 1.44 6.12
CA VAL A 210 -6.02 0.16 6.45
C VAL A 210 -5.57 0.20 7.93
N PRO A 211 -6.02 -0.74 8.79
CA PRO A 211 -5.67 -0.74 10.21
C PRO A 211 -4.16 -0.81 10.49
N GLY A 212 -3.75 -0.14 11.56
CA GLY A 212 -2.41 -0.31 12.13
C GLY A 212 -2.24 -1.70 12.75
N HIS A 213 -0.99 -2.14 12.90
CA HIS A 213 -0.66 -3.47 13.41
C HIS A 213 0.66 -3.46 14.19
N ALA A 214 0.82 -4.44 15.09
CA ALA A 214 2.09 -4.76 15.72
C ALA A 214 2.37 -6.26 15.54
N VAL A 215 3.60 -6.61 15.19
CA VAL A 215 4.07 -7.98 15.03
C VAL A 215 5.32 -8.17 15.87
N VAL A 216 5.38 -9.30 16.58
CA VAL A 216 6.54 -9.70 17.40
C VAL A 216 7.07 -11.03 16.88
N ASN A 217 8.37 -11.05 16.64
CA ASN A 217 9.16 -12.23 16.30
C ASN A 217 10.10 -12.55 17.46
N LEU A 218 10.46 -13.82 17.62
CA LEU A 218 11.45 -14.29 18.59
C LEU A 218 12.45 -15.24 17.92
N ASP A 219 13.70 -15.16 18.31
CA ASP A 219 14.79 -16.00 17.82
C ASP A 219 15.62 -16.58 18.98
N LEU A 220 16.15 -17.79 18.80
CA LEU A 220 16.95 -18.49 19.78
C LEU A 220 18.15 -19.13 19.10
N HIS A 221 19.35 -18.69 19.46
CA HIS A 221 20.61 -19.10 18.86
C HIS A 221 21.44 -19.95 19.82
N TYR A 222 21.91 -21.11 19.34
CA TYR A 222 22.82 -22.01 20.05
C TYR A 222 24.14 -22.21 19.30
N ARG A 223 25.22 -21.63 19.83
CA ARG A 223 26.58 -21.71 19.31
C ARG A 223 27.26 -23.01 19.77
N ALA A 224 26.97 -24.09 19.06
CA ALA A 224 27.54 -25.41 19.28
C ALA A 224 29.07 -25.48 19.09
N SER A 225 29.66 -24.58 18.28
CA SER A 225 31.12 -24.43 18.18
C SER A 225 31.50 -23.00 17.74
N ARG A 226 32.80 -22.69 17.60
CA ARG A 226 33.25 -21.41 17.02
C ARG A 226 32.67 -21.17 15.61
N SER A 227 32.51 -22.24 14.81
CA SER A 227 32.04 -22.17 13.42
C SER A 227 30.57 -22.57 13.22
N LEU A 228 29.97 -23.36 14.13
CA LEU A 228 28.60 -23.88 14.01
C LEU A 228 27.64 -23.21 15.00
N THR A 229 26.57 -22.63 14.47
CA THR A 229 25.41 -22.12 15.22
C THR A 229 24.14 -22.81 14.73
N LEU A 230 23.35 -23.36 15.64
CA LEU A 230 21.96 -23.78 15.39
C LEU A 230 21.01 -22.62 15.75
N PHE A 231 19.86 -22.53 15.10
CA PHE A 231 18.87 -21.51 15.42
C PHE A 231 17.43 -22.01 15.27
N VAL A 232 16.54 -21.40 16.06
CA VAL A 232 15.09 -21.49 15.95
C VAL A 232 14.55 -20.06 15.88
N GLU A 233 13.64 -19.78 14.96
CA GLU A 233 13.01 -18.47 14.77
C GLU A 233 11.49 -18.66 14.64
N VAL A 234 10.74 -17.75 15.28
CA VAL A 234 9.28 -17.76 15.30
C VAL A 234 8.79 -16.39 14.85
N ASP A 235 8.37 -16.31 13.58
CA ASP A 235 7.74 -15.15 12.98
C ASP A 235 6.32 -14.99 13.52
N ASN A 236 5.89 -13.76 13.85
CA ASN A 236 4.52 -13.45 14.29
C ASN A 236 4.04 -14.41 15.41
N VAL A 237 4.74 -14.43 16.54
CA VAL A 237 4.56 -15.38 17.67
C VAL A 237 3.11 -15.45 18.16
N PHE A 238 2.42 -14.31 18.18
CA PHE A 238 1.02 -14.17 18.62
C PHE A 238 -0.02 -14.57 17.56
N ASP A 239 0.40 -14.97 16.35
CA ASP A 239 -0.46 -15.31 15.20
C ASP A 239 -1.46 -14.20 14.84
N HIS A 240 -1.00 -12.95 14.98
CA HIS A 240 -1.82 -11.77 14.75
C HIS A 240 -2.17 -11.67 13.27
N ARG A 241 -3.45 -11.45 12.95
CA ARG A 241 -3.91 -11.24 11.56
C ARG A 241 -3.91 -9.74 11.26
N TYR A 242 -3.16 -9.34 10.24
CA TYR A 242 -2.97 -7.94 9.86
C TYR A 242 -2.90 -7.77 8.34
N PHE A 243 -2.93 -6.52 7.89
CA PHE A 243 -2.77 -6.12 6.50
C PHE A 243 -1.57 -5.19 6.37
N ILE A 244 -0.78 -5.34 5.30
CA ILE A 244 0.41 -4.50 5.05
C ILE A 244 0.12 -3.35 4.08
N SER A 245 -0.90 -3.50 3.23
CA SER A 245 -1.41 -2.49 2.31
C SER A 245 -2.84 -2.82 1.90
N GLY A 246 -3.49 -1.88 1.21
CA GLY A 246 -4.80 -2.09 0.62
C GLY A 246 -5.08 -1.11 -0.51
N GLN A 247 -6.10 -1.41 -1.30
CA GLN A 247 -6.54 -0.66 -2.47
C GLN A 247 -8.07 -0.75 -2.59
N LEU A 248 -8.73 0.36 -2.89
CA LEU A 248 -10.14 0.36 -3.26
C LEU A 248 -10.29 -0.08 -4.72
N SER A 249 -11.20 -1.02 -4.99
CA SER A 249 -11.64 -1.40 -6.33
C SER A 249 -13.02 -2.08 -6.25
N ASP A 250 -13.64 -2.24 -7.40
CA ASP A 250 -14.80 -3.09 -7.63
C ASP A 250 -14.52 -4.57 -7.29
N ASN A 251 -15.42 -5.19 -6.53
CA ASN A 251 -15.46 -6.63 -6.36
C ASN A 251 -16.68 -7.22 -7.09
N VAL A 252 -16.42 -8.09 -8.07
CA VAL A 252 -17.43 -8.80 -8.87
C VAL A 252 -17.76 -10.20 -8.33
N PHE A 253 -17.32 -10.57 -7.11
CA PHE A 253 -17.55 -11.87 -6.46
C PHE A 253 -18.20 -11.72 -5.07
N ASP A 254 -19.42 -12.27 -4.86
CA ASP A 254 -20.09 -12.33 -3.55
C ASP A 254 -19.81 -13.65 -2.81
N SER A 255 -19.43 -14.69 -3.54
CA SER A 255 -19.33 -16.06 -3.06
C SER A 255 -18.24 -16.83 -3.82
N PRO A 256 -17.62 -17.85 -3.19
CA PRO A 256 -16.48 -18.56 -3.80
C PRO A 256 -16.79 -19.11 -5.19
N ASN A 257 -15.94 -18.77 -6.15
CA ASN A 257 -16.03 -19.16 -7.57
C ASN A 257 -17.29 -18.70 -8.32
N ARG A 258 -18.02 -17.70 -7.80
CA ARG A 258 -19.18 -17.12 -8.49
C ARG A 258 -19.00 -15.63 -8.76
N LEU A 259 -19.08 -15.25 -10.04
CA LEU A 259 -19.29 -13.87 -10.45
C LEU A 259 -20.73 -13.47 -10.09
N ILE A 260 -20.90 -12.34 -9.40
CA ILE A 260 -22.22 -11.75 -9.11
C ILE A 260 -22.87 -11.30 -10.42
N ASP A 261 -22.07 -10.60 -11.23
CA ASP A 261 -22.55 -9.65 -12.20
C ASP A 261 -21.62 -9.63 -13.41
N THR A 262 -22.20 -9.83 -14.60
CA THR A 262 -21.53 -9.70 -15.90
C THR A 262 -22.06 -8.49 -16.68
N THR A 263 -22.81 -7.60 -16.00
CA THR A 263 -23.68 -6.57 -16.58
C THR A 263 -23.66 -5.21 -15.85
N GLY A 264 -23.11 -5.15 -14.65
CA GLY A 264 -23.02 -3.96 -13.80
C GLY A 264 -21.69 -3.86 -13.02
N PRO A 265 -21.51 -2.82 -12.18
CA PRO A 265 -20.20 -2.34 -11.73
C PRO A 265 -19.59 -3.06 -10.52
N GLY A 266 -20.10 -4.24 -10.12
CA GLY A 266 -19.65 -4.92 -8.92
C GLY A 266 -20.00 -4.18 -7.62
N THR A 267 -19.26 -4.47 -6.55
CA THR A 267 -19.40 -3.82 -5.23
C THR A 267 -18.04 -3.28 -4.77
N SER A 268 -17.93 -1.96 -4.64
CA SER A 268 -16.70 -1.27 -4.19
C SER A 268 -16.22 -1.81 -2.84
N THR A 269 -14.96 -2.26 -2.80
CA THR A 269 -14.39 -3.09 -1.73
C THR A 269 -12.96 -2.68 -1.45
N LEU A 270 -12.56 -2.68 -0.17
CA LEU A 270 -11.14 -2.63 0.20
C LEU A 270 -10.51 -4.00 -0.04
N PHE A 271 -9.75 -4.13 -1.12
CA PHE A 271 -8.81 -5.23 -1.30
C PHE A 271 -7.60 -5.01 -0.40
N VAL A 272 -7.16 -6.05 0.29
CA VAL A 272 -6.07 -5.99 1.29
C VAL A 272 -4.99 -7.00 0.98
N VAL A 273 -3.73 -6.62 1.20
CA VAL A 273 -2.60 -7.56 1.20
C VAL A 273 -2.40 -8.06 2.63
N PRO A 274 -2.68 -9.33 2.94
CA PRO A 274 -2.47 -9.88 4.28
C PRO A 274 -1.00 -9.92 4.64
N GLY A 275 -0.71 -9.71 5.92
CA GLY A 275 0.59 -10.00 6.51
C GLY A 275 0.85 -11.51 6.62
N ALA A 276 2.09 -11.87 6.96
CA ALA A 276 2.45 -13.28 7.15
C ALA A 276 1.74 -13.86 8.39
N PRO A 277 1.17 -15.08 8.31
CA PRO A 277 0.75 -15.82 9.50
C PRO A 277 1.98 -16.21 10.33
N ARG A 278 1.77 -16.80 11.52
CA ARG A 278 2.88 -17.32 12.32
C ARG A 278 3.76 -18.31 11.55
N GLY A 279 5.06 -18.00 11.47
CA GLY A 279 6.08 -18.84 10.86
C GLY A 279 6.95 -19.54 11.91
N TRP A 280 7.49 -20.71 11.57
CA TRP A 280 8.46 -21.43 12.39
C TRP A 280 9.62 -21.87 11.49
N PHE A 281 10.83 -21.44 11.83
CA PHE A 281 12.04 -21.77 11.09
C PHE A 281 13.05 -22.41 12.04
N VAL A 282 13.74 -23.44 11.56
CA VAL A 282 14.82 -24.12 12.28
C VAL A 282 15.94 -24.34 11.29
N GLY A 283 17.17 -24.02 11.68
CA GLY A 283 18.30 -24.11 10.77
C GLY A 283 19.66 -24.17 11.46
N LEU A 284 20.69 -24.20 10.62
CA LEU A 284 22.09 -24.14 11.03
C LEU A 284 22.85 -23.15 10.15
N ARG A 285 23.85 -22.51 10.75
CA ARG A 285 24.82 -21.63 10.09
C ARG A 285 26.21 -22.18 10.35
N TYR A 286 27.02 -22.26 9.29
CA TYR A 286 28.42 -22.67 9.36
C TYR A 286 29.34 -21.59 8.78
N ASP A 287 30.20 -21.00 9.62
CA ASP A 287 31.17 -19.98 9.20
C ASP A 287 32.51 -20.63 8.79
N PHE A 288 32.73 -20.75 7.49
CA PHE A 288 33.99 -21.22 6.90
C PHE A 288 35.12 -20.18 7.09
N GLY A 289 35.95 -20.35 8.11
CA GLY A 289 37.12 -19.49 8.37
C GLY A 289 37.47 -19.26 9.85
N LYS A 290 36.62 -19.68 10.79
CA LYS A 290 36.93 -19.66 12.23
C LYS A 290 37.70 -20.92 12.61
N GLU A 291 39.03 -20.85 12.48
CA GLU A 291 39.92 -21.97 12.79
C GLU A 291 39.87 -22.43 14.26
N LYS A 292 40.30 -23.67 14.48
CA LYS A 292 40.40 -24.27 15.82
C LYS A 292 41.64 -23.74 16.53
N SER A 293 41.44 -23.21 17.73
CA SER A 293 42.45 -23.06 18.78
C SER A 293 41.83 -23.46 20.12
#